data_AF-A0AAQ3NXB2-F1
#
_entry.id   AF-A0AAQ3NXB2-F1
#
_cell.length_a   1.000
_cell.length_b   1.000
_cell.length_c   1.000
_cell.angle_alpha   90.00
_cell.angle_beta   90.00
_cell.angle_gamma   90.00
#
_symmetry.space_group_name_H-M   'P 1'
#
loop_
_entity.id
_entity.type
_entity.pdbx_description
1 polymer ?
#
loop_
_entity_poly.entity_id
_entity_poly.type
_entity_poly.pdbx_seq_one_letter_code
_entity_poly.pdbx_strand_id
1 'polypeptide(L)'
;MALAVVGGALLSAFIEVVFDKLASPELVNFIRWKKPDKLLQKMRSQLLVVKIVLDDAEKRQITDSNVKEWLDLLNDVVYEVDDLLDEVSTKAATQKEVTNSFSHLFNRKKIVSISKLEDIVGRLDDILNQKKNLDLKDIPVENNQPWKPQPTSLEDRYDIFGRYEDKETIMKLVLEDSSDGEEVSVIPIVGMGGVGKTTLARSVYNDGKLKQI
;
A
#
# COMPACT_ATOMS: atom_id res chain seq x y z
N MET A 1 -16.35 2.93 1.17
CA MET A 1 -15.32 1.95 0.77
C MET A 1 -14.37 2.63 -0.18
N ALA A 2 -13.23 3.02 0.37
CA ALA A 2 -12.04 3.44 -0.33
C ALA A 2 -11.46 2.24 -1.11
N LEU A 3 -12.12 1.87 -2.21
CA LEU A 3 -11.57 0.93 -3.19
C LEU A 3 -11.20 1.63 -4.50
N ALA A 4 -11.23 2.96 -4.53
CA ALA A 4 -10.67 3.76 -5.62
C ALA A 4 -9.20 4.18 -5.38
N VAL A 5 -8.58 3.73 -4.28
CA VAL A 5 -7.17 4.04 -3.93
C VAL A 5 -6.50 2.83 -3.27
N VAL A 6 -6.67 1.62 -3.81
CA VAL A 6 -5.98 0.41 -3.27
C VAL A 6 -4.95 -0.15 -4.26
N GLY A 7 -4.80 0.45 -5.45
CA GLY A 7 -3.73 0.07 -6.38
C GLY A 7 -2.36 0.68 -6.06
N GLY A 8 -2.32 1.77 -5.29
CA GLY A 8 -1.08 2.44 -4.89
C GLY A 8 -0.40 1.74 -3.72
N ALA A 9 -1.00 1.85 -2.53
CA ALA A 9 -0.37 1.60 -1.24
C ALA A 9 0.10 0.16 -0.92
N LEU A 10 0.07 -0.78 -1.87
CA LEU A 10 0.52 -2.15 -1.62
C LEU A 10 2.04 -2.24 -1.51
N LEU A 11 2.78 -1.58 -2.40
CA LEU A 11 4.24 -1.70 -2.43
C LEU A 11 4.89 -0.90 -1.30
N SER A 12 4.41 0.31 -1.01
CA SER A 12 4.87 1.12 0.13
C SER A 12 4.69 0.39 1.46
N ALA A 13 3.52 -0.21 1.70
CA ALA A 13 3.29 -1.02 2.89
C ALA A 13 4.18 -2.27 2.93
N PHE A 14 4.41 -2.93 1.79
CA PHE A 14 5.27 -4.11 1.71
C PHE A 14 6.75 -3.78 2.00
N ILE A 15 7.24 -2.64 1.50
CA ILE A 15 8.62 -2.19 1.79
C ILE A 15 8.82 -1.94 3.29
N GLU A 16 7.81 -1.47 4.03
CA GLU A 16 7.91 -1.37 5.50
C GLU A 16 8.12 -2.73 6.16
N VAL A 17 7.41 -3.77 5.70
CA VAL A 17 7.61 -5.15 6.18
C VAL A 17 9.02 -5.64 5.89
N VAL A 18 9.55 -5.34 4.69
CA VAL A 18 10.93 -5.65 4.32
C VAL A 18 11.92 -4.92 5.24
N PHE A 19 11.67 -3.64 5.59
CA PHE A 19 12.51 -2.90 6.55
C PHE A 19 12.49 -3.51 7.95
N ASP A 20 11.32 -3.94 8.42
CA ASP A 20 11.19 -4.63 9.72
C ASP A 20 11.96 -5.94 9.74
N LYS A 21 11.87 -6.74 8.66
CA LYS A 21 12.69 -7.95 8.49
C LYS A 21 14.18 -7.60 8.51
N LEU A 22 14.63 -6.60 7.75
CA LEU A 22 16.03 -6.12 7.75
C LEU A 22 16.53 -5.67 9.13
N ALA A 23 15.64 -5.22 10.00
CA ALA A 23 15.95 -4.81 11.37
C ALA A 23 15.88 -5.96 12.39
N SER A 24 15.53 -7.19 11.97
CA SER A 24 15.34 -8.31 12.88
C SER A 24 16.65 -8.71 13.59
N PRO A 25 16.58 -9.16 14.86
CA PRO A 25 17.77 -9.61 15.59
C PRO A 25 18.52 -10.73 14.89
N GLU A 26 17.82 -11.63 14.20
CA GLU A 26 18.40 -12.75 13.44
C GLU A 26 19.31 -12.24 12.33
N LEU A 27 18.84 -11.24 11.57
CA LEU A 27 19.57 -10.63 10.48
C LEU A 27 20.69 -9.71 10.97
N VAL A 28 20.43 -8.90 12.00
CA VAL A 28 21.44 -8.04 12.62
C VAL A 28 22.59 -8.86 13.21
N ASN A 29 22.30 -10.01 13.82
CA ASN A 29 23.35 -10.90 14.34
C ASN A 29 24.09 -11.66 13.22
N PHE A 30 23.42 -11.98 12.11
CA PHE A 30 24.06 -12.58 10.93
C PHE A 30 25.02 -11.61 10.22
N ILE A 31 24.63 -10.33 10.12
CA ILE A 31 25.45 -9.20 9.68
C ILE A 31 26.72 -9.13 10.53
N ARG A 32 26.56 -9.03 11.85
CA ARG A 32 27.65 -8.85 12.83
C ARG A 32 28.75 -9.93 12.82
N TRP A 33 28.52 -11.09 12.20
CA TRP A 33 29.48 -12.21 12.16
C TRP A 33 30.18 -12.40 10.80
N LYS A 34 29.88 -11.63 9.74
CA LYS A 34 30.49 -11.82 8.40
C LYS A 34 30.79 -10.51 7.65
N LYS A 35 31.51 -10.63 6.51
CA LYS A 35 31.83 -9.54 5.55
C LYS A 35 30.66 -8.89 4.75
N PRO A 36 29.41 -9.38 4.66
CA PRO A 36 28.37 -8.77 3.81
C PRO A 36 27.75 -7.49 4.39
N ASP A 37 28.25 -6.96 5.51
CA ASP A 37 27.78 -5.71 6.13
C ASP A 37 27.64 -4.56 5.14
N LYS A 38 28.62 -4.40 4.25
CA LYS A 38 28.61 -3.31 3.26
C LYS A 38 27.51 -3.46 2.22
N LEU A 39 27.25 -4.68 1.75
CA LEU A 39 26.22 -4.94 0.75
C LEU A 39 24.82 -4.80 1.34
N LEU A 40 24.60 -5.32 2.55
CA LEU A 40 23.32 -5.18 3.25
C LEU A 40 23.03 -3.72 3.63
N GLN A 41 24.05 -2.96 4.05
CA GLN A 41 23.92 -1.52 4.27
C GLN A 41 23.62 -0.77 2.98
N LYS A 42 24.26 -1.13 1.85
CA LYS A 42 23.96 -0.55 0.54
C LYS A 42 22.54 -0.86 0.10
N MET A 43 22.08 -2.11 0.23
CA MET A 43 20.69 -2.49 -0.07
C MET A 43 19.70 -1.68 0.77
N ARG A 44 19.97 -1.54 2.08
CA ARG A 44 19.14 -0.73 2.99
C ARG A 44 19.08 0.74 2.57
N SER A 45 20.21 1.34 2.17
CA SER A 45 20.21 2.73 1.72
C SER A 45 19.50 2.90 0.38
N GLN A 46 19.61 1.94 -0.53
CA GLN A 46 18.88 1.93 -1.80
C GLN A 46 17.36 1.86 -1.59
N LEU A 47 16.89 0.96 -0.72
CA LEU A 47 15.48 0.85 -0.35
C LEU A 47 14.95 2.11 0.33
N LEU A 48 15.78 2.84 1.09
CA LEU A 48 15.39 4.13 1.67
C LEU A 48 15.14 5.18 0.57
N VAL A 49 15.99 5.23 -0.46
CA VAL A 49 15.79 6.14 -1.60
C VAL A 49 14.53 5.79 -2.37
N VAL A 50 14.23 4.50 -2.53
CA VAL A 50 12.99 4.01 -3.14
C VAL A 50 11.78 4.48 -2.34
N LYS A 51 11.77 4.26 -1.03
CA LYS A 51 10.65 4.62 -0.14
C LYS A 51 10.24 6.09 -0.29
N ILE A 52 11.21 7.00 -0.43
CA ILE A 52 10.94 8.44 -0.54
C ILE A 52 10.11 8.78 -1.80
N VAL A 53 10.32 8.06 -2.90
CA VAL A 53 9.65 8.35 -4.17
C VAL A 53 8.48 7.45 -4.49
N LEU A 54 8.25 6.46 -3.64
CA LEU A 54 7.25 5.43 -3.88
C LEU A 54 5.84 6.00 -3.90
N ASP A 55 5.54 6.94 -3.00
CA ASP A 55 4.24 7.61 -2.96
C ASP A 55 3.94 8.43 -4.24
N ASP A 56 4.94 9.07 -4.84
CA ASP A 56 4.80 9.76 -6.14
C ASP A 56 4.59 8.75 -7.27
N ALA A 57 5.43 7.73 -7.29
CA ALA A 57 5.40 6.69 -8.31
C ALA A 57 4.04 5.96 -8.32
N GLU A 58 3.55 5.53 -7.16
CA GLU A 58 2.29 4.81 -7.00
C GLU A 58 1.07 5.66 -7.43
N LYS A 59 1.12 6.98 -7.27
CA LYS A 59 0.09 7.90 -7.78
C LYS A 59 0.16 8.04 -9.30
N ARG A 60 1.38 8.17 -9.82
CA ARG A 60 1.64 8.36 -11.26
C ARG A 60 1.50 7.09 -12.10
N GLN A 61 1.55 5.90 -11.50
CA GLN A 61 1.46 4.63 -12.23
C GLN A 61 0.18 4.48 -13.06
N ILE A 62 -0.90 5.20 -12.67
CA ILE A 62 -2.20 5.16 -13.36
C ILE A 62 -2.14 5.95 -14.66
N THR A 63 -1.32 7.01 -14.71
CA THR A 63 -1.27 7.98 -15.81
C THR A 63 0.00 7.89 -16.65
N ASP A 64 1.11 7.41 -16.08
CA ASP A 64 2.42 7.35 -16.70
C ASP A 64 2.90 5.90 -16.80
N SER A 65 2.89 5.37 -18.03
CA SER A 65 3.28 3.98 -18.30
C SER A 65 4.75 3.70 -17.99
N ASN A 66 5.64 4.70 -18.10
CA ASN A 66 7.06 4.50 -17.80
C ASN A 66 7.27 4.36 -16.29
N VAL A 67 6.52 5.13 -15.50
CA VAL A 67 6.52 5.00 -14.03
C VAL A 67 5.92 3.67 -13.61
N LYS A 68 4.87 3.20 -14.29
CA LYS A 68 4.32 1.86 -14.04
C LYS A 68 5.34 0.76 -14.30
N GLU A 69 5.99 0.77 -15.47
CA GLU A 69 7.02 -0.23 -15.81
C GLU A 69 8.18 -0.20 -14.81
N TRP A 70 8.60 0.99 -14.39
CA TRP A 70 9.63 1.15 -13.34
C TRP A 70 9.18 0.58 -11.99
N LEU A 71 7.92 0.78 -11.61
CA LEU A 71 7.35 0.18 -10.39
C LEU A 71 7.23 -1.33 -10.47
N ASP A 72 6.86 -1.88 -11.63
CA ASP A 72 6.78 -3.33 -11.85
C ASP A 72 8.19 -3.95 -11.68
N LEU A 73 9.23 -3.34 -12.26
CA LEU A 73 10.63 -3.76 -12.06
C LEU A 73 11.08 -3.66 -10.60
N LEU A 74 10.69 -2.59 -9.91
CA LEU A 74 10.98 -2.42 -8.49
C LEU A 74 10.29 -3.51 -7.66
N ASN A 75 9.03 -3.81 -7.96
CA ASN A 75 8.24 -4.81 -7.26
C ASN A 75 8.92 -6.18 -7.32
N ASP A 76 9.34 -6.60 -8.52
CA ASP A 76 10.07 -7.86 -8.73
C ASP A 76 11.33 -7.94 -7.85
N VAL A 77 12.13 -6.87 -7.80
CA VAL A 77 13.36 -6.84 -6.99
C VAL A 77 13.08 -6.84 -5.50
N VAL A 78 12.02 -6.15 -5.04
CA VAL A 78 11.66 -6.12 -3.62
C VAL A 78 11.16 -7.49 -3.14
N TYR A 79 10.46 -8.27 -3.98
CA TYR A 79 10.12 -9.66 -3.65
C TYR A 79 11.36 -10.54 -3.53
N GLU A 80 12.36 -10.36 -4.40
CA GLU A 80 13.63 -11.09 -4.27
C GLU A 80 14.42 -10.71 -3.01
N VAL A 81 14.33 -9.44 -2.58
CA VAL A 81 14.85 -9.01 -1.27
C VAL A 81 14.14 -9.78 -0.16
N ASP A 82 12.81 -9.86 -0.19
CA ASP A 82 12.03 -10.55 0.85
C ASP A 82 12.40 -12.04 0.94
N ASP A 83 12.48 -12.73 -0.21
CA ASP A 83 12.92 -14.11 -0.31
C ASP A 83 14.34 -14.32 0.27
N LEU A 84 15.25 -13.38 -0.01
CA LEU A 84 16.61 -13.43 0.54
C LEU A 84 16.61 -13.27 2.07
N LEU A 85 15.80 -12.34 2.60
CA LEU A 85 15.69 -12.11 4.04
C LEU A 85 15.09 -13.31 4.76
N ASP A 86 14.10 -13.98 4.17
CA ASP A 86 13.51 -15.21 4.70
C ASP A 86 14.49 -16.39 4.64
N GLU A 87 15.27 -16.52 3.56
CA GLU A 87 16.33 -17.52 3.43
C GLU A 87 17.38 -17.36 4.54
N VAL A 88 17.79 -16.13 4.82
CA VAL A 88 18.78 -15.84 5.87
C VAL A 88 18.19 -16.06 7.27
N SER A 89 16.97 -15.61 7.52
CA SER A 89 16.28 -15.80 8.80
C SER A 89 16.10 -17.29 9.13
N THR A 90 15.68 -18.09 8.14
CA THR A 90 15.55 -19.55 8.27
C THR A 90 16.90 -20.23 8.58
N LYS A 91 17.98 -19.80 7.90
CA LYS A 91 19.33 -20.31 8.16
C LYS A 91 19.85 -19.92 9.54
N ALA A 92 19.56 -18.70 10.01
CA ALA A 92 19.96 -18.24 11.34
C ALA A 92 19.26 -19.03 12.45
N ALA A 93 17.95 -19.30 12.30
CA ALA A 93 17.18 -20.10 13.25
C ALA A 93 17.69 -21.55 13.34
N THR A 94 17.88 -22.21 12.19
CA THR A 94 18.37 -23.61 12.13
C THR A 94 19.81 -23.76 12.65
N GLN A 95 20.66 -22.74 12.52
CA GLN A 95 22.02 -22.76 13.07
C GLN A 95 22.04 -22.70 14.61
N LYS A 96 21.00 -22.13 15.23
CA LYS A 96 20.85 -22.08 16.69
C LYS A 96 20.44 -23.44 17.28
N GLU A 97 19.71 -24.25 16.52
CA GLU A 97 19.29 -25.60 16.92
C GLU A 97 20.37 -26.68 16.68
N VAL A 98 21.11 -26.60 15.57
CA VAL A 98 22.13 -27.61 15.20
C VAL A 98 23.52 -27.21 15.71
N THR A 99 23.70 -27.17 17.03
CA THR A 99 25.00 -26.84 17.66
C THR A 99 25.91 -28.06 17.86
N ASN A 100 25.45 -29.28 17.59
CA ASN A 100 26.28 -30.50 17.64
C ASN A 100 26.40 -31.17 16.25
N SER A 101 27.62 -31.18 15.70
CA SER A 101 28.17 -32.18 14.74
C SER A 101 28.24 -31.92 13.22
N PHE A 102 27.80 -30.81 12.62
CA PHE A 102 27.86 -30.66 11.14
C PHE A 102 28.43 -29.35 10.57
N SER A 103 29.37 -28.70 11.27
CA SER A 103 29.93 -27.39 10.86
C SER A 103 30.55 -27.32 9.44
N HIS A 104 30.98 -28.45 8.87
CA HIS A 104 31.67 -28.51 7.58
C HIS A 104 30.73 -28.49 6.36
N LEU A 105 29.46 -28.90 6.49
CA LEU A 105 28.48 -28.88 5.40
C LEU A 105 27.92 -27.47 5.12
N PHE A 106 27.94 -26.58 6.12
CA PHE A 106 27.38 -25.23 6.02
C PHE A 106 28.29 -24.23 5.28
N ASN A 107 29.58 -24.55 5.09
CA ASN A 107 30.48 -23.67 4.35
C ASN A 107 30.21 -23.64 2.83
N ARG A 108 29.68 -24.72 2.23
CA ARG A 108 29.30 -24.72 0.80
C ARG A 108 28.01 -23.93 0.52
N LYS A 109 27.03 -23.96 1.43
CA LYS A 109 25.79 -23.16 1.33
C LYS A 109 26.00 -21.65 1.58
N LYS A 110 27.17 -21.26 2.10
CA LYS A 110 27.53 -19.87 2.42
C LYS A 110 27.78 -19.01 1.18
N ILE A 111 28.20 -19.62 0.07
CA ILE A 111 28.62 -18.94 -1.16
C ILE A 111 27.39 -18.52 -2.00
N VAL A 112 26.32 -19.31 -1.97
CA VAL A 112 25.10 -19.09 -2.78
C VAL A 112 24.29 -17.85 -2.33
N SER A 113 24.42 -17.39 -1.07
CA SER A 113 23.66 -16.23 -0.57
C SER A 113 24.36 -14.88 -0.80
N ILE A 114 25.67 -14.86 -1.07
CA ILE A 114 26.41 -13.60 -1.31
C ILE A 114 26.25 -13.16 -2.76
N SER A 115 26.34 -14.09 -3.72
CA SER A 115 26.13 -13.76 -5.13
C SER A 115 24.71 -13.28 -5.42
N LYS A 116 23.69 -13.84 -4.76
CA LYS A 116 22.30 -13.35 -4.84
C LYS A 116 22.16 -11.92 -4.29
N LEU A 117 22.82 -11.63 -3.16
CA LEU A 117 22.80 -10.29 -2.58
C LEU A 117 23.51 -9.27 -3.48
N GLU A 118 24.63 -9.63 -4.09
CA GLU A 118 25.33 -8.78 -5.07
C GLU A 118 24.46 -8.48 -6.29
N ASP A 119 23.74 -9.49 -6.80
CA ASP A 119 22.82 -9.34 -7.93
C ASP A 119 21.65 -8.40 -7.61
N ILE A 120 20.99 -8.60 -6.46
CA ILE A 120 19.89 -7.74 -5.97
C ILE A 120 20.37 -6.29 -5.81
N VAL A 121 21.52 -6.08 -5.18
CA VAL A 121 22.11 -4.74 -4.99
C VAL A 121 22.44 -4.08 -6.33
N GLY A 122 22.90 -4.86 -7.31
CA GLY A 122 23.14 -4.39 -8.68
C GLY A 122 21.86 -3.94 -9.37
N ARG A 123 20.82 -4.78 -9.34
CA ARG A 123 19.50 -4.46 -9.93
C ARG A 123 18.83 -3.26 -9.26
N LEU A 124 18.94 -3.11 -7.94
CA LEU A 124 18.50 -1.91 -7.24
C LEU A 124 19.25 -0.65 -7.70
N ASP A 125 20.55 -0.77 -8.01
CA ASP A 125 21.34 0.34 -8.55
C ASP A 125 20.83 0.76 -9.93
N ASP A 126 20.50 -0.22 -10.79
CA ASP A 126 19.94 0.03 -12.12
C ASP A 126 18.59 0.73 -12.02
N ILE A 127 17.69 0.25 -11.15
CA ILE A 127 16.38 0.87 -10.89
C ILE A 127 16.54 2.31 -10.38
N LEU A 128 17.47 2.54 -9.44
CA LEU A 128 17.73 3.87 -8.90
C LEU A 128 18.41 4.81 -9.92
N ASN A 129 19.15 4.29 -10.88
CA ASN A 129 19.67 5.08 -11.98
C ASN A 129 18.56 5.45 -12.98
N GLN A 130 17.60 4.55 -13.23
CA GLN A 130 16.42 4.84 -14.06
C GLN A 130 15.52 5.90 -13.43
N LYS A 131 15.39 5.93 -12.09
CA LYS A 131 14.64 6.98 -11.36
C LYS A 131 15.00 8.39 -11.83
N LYS A 132 16.28 8.67 -12.11
CA LYS A 132 16.75 10.00 -12.54
C LYS A 132 16.09 10.49 -13.83
N ASN A 133 15.65 9.56 -14.68
CA ASN A 133 15.02 9.89 -15.96
C ASN A 133 13.49 10.08 -15.85
N LEU A 134 12.88 9.72 -14.72
CA LEU A 134 11.42 9.73 -14.52
C LEU A 134 10.91 10.98 -13.80
N ASP A 135 11.81 11.90 -13.40
CA ASP A 135 11.53 13.08 -12.59
C ASP A 135 10.62 12.75 -11.39
N LEU A 136 10.85 11.60 -10.75
CA LEU A 136 10.10 11.17 -9.57
C LEU A 136 10.46 12.10 -8.41
N LYS A 137 9.43 12.72 -7.83
CA LYS A 137 9.62 13.75 -6.82
C LYS A 137 9.57 13.17 -5.43
N ASP A 138 10.40 13.71 -4.56
CA ASP A 138 10.24 13.58 -3.12
C ASP A 138 9.02 14.42 -2.77
N ILE A 139 7.83 13.82 -2.76
CA ILE A 139 6.63 14.52 -2.31
C ILE A 139 6.73 14.59 -0.78
N PRO A 140 6.99 15.76 -0.16
CA PRO A 140 6.74 15.88 1.27
C PRO A 140 5.28 15.51 1.49
N VAL A 141 5.01 14.76 2.56
CA VAL A 141 3.67 14.31 2.98
C VAL A 141 2.80 15.53 3.35
N GLU A 142 2.54 16.39 2.39
CA GLU A 142 1.76 17.60 2.50
C GLU A 142 0.62 17.52 1.50
N ASN A 143 -0.56 17.69 2.08
CA ASN A 143 -1.85 17.74 1.43
C ASN A 143 -2.31 16.42 0.83
N ASN A 144 -2.62 15.50 1.75
CA ASN A 144 -3.89 14.77 1.66
C ASN A 144 -5.04 15.78 1.61
N GLN A 145 -5.19 16.53 0.50
CA GLN A 145 -6.54 16.86 0.09
C GLN A 145 -7.19 15.49 -0.13
N PRO A 146 -8.22 15.12 0.64
CA PRO A 146 -9.01 13.96 0.30
C PRO A 146 -9.42 14.22 -1.14
N TRP A 147 -8.95 13.37 -2.06
CA TRP A 147 -9.51 13.34 -3.40
C TRP A 147 -10.98 13.06 -3.15
N LYS A 148 -11.78 14.12 -3.14
CA LYS A 148 -13.22 14.06 -2.98
C LYS A 148 -13.64 13.80 -4.40
N PRO A 149 -13.91 12.54 -4.82
CA PRO A 149 -14.51 12.34 -6.13
C PRO A 149 -15.74 13.24 -6.14
N GLN A 150 -15.69 14.27 -6.97
CA GLN A 150 -16.87 15.07 -7.21
C GLN A 150 -17.92 14.07 -7.69
N PRO A 151 -19.09 13.99 -7.05
CA PRO A 151 -20.13 13.10 -7.53
C PRO A 151 -20.38 13.48 -8.99
N THR A 152 -20.19 12.53 -9.91
CA THR A 152 -20.39 12.78 -11.35
C THR A 152 -21.79 13.38 -11.51
N SER A 153 -21.85 14.59 -12.07
CA SER A 153 -23.10 15.25 -12.44
C SER A 153 -23.73 14.51 -13.61
N LEU A 154 -24.32 13.35 -13.31
CA LEU A 154 -25.30 12.71 -14.15
C LEU A 154 -26.66 13.20 -13.66
N GLU A 155 -27.37 13.87 -14.55
CA GLU A 155 -28.76 14.28 -14.34
C GLU A 155 -29.62 13.09 -13.86
N ASP A 156 -30.68 13.39 -13.11
CA ASP A 156 -31.68 12.49 -12.49
C ASP A 156 -32.52 11.71 -13.54
N ARG A 157 -31.90 11.16 -14.59
CA ARG A 157 -32.59 10.49 -15.70
C ARG A 157 -32.84 8.99 -15.47
N TYR A 158 -32.56 8.47 -14.29
CA TYR A 158 -32.69 7.03 -14.01
C TYR A 158 -33.53 6.78 -12.76
N ASP A 159 -34.57 5.95 -12.92
CA ASP A 159 -35.37 5.44 -11.82
C ASP A 159 -34.59 4.42 -10.99
N ILE A 160 -34.82 4.44 -9.67
CA ILE A 160 -34.23 3.50 -8.73
C ILE A 160 -35.25 2.41 -8.44
N PHE A 161 -34.88 1.16 -8.69
CA PHE A 161 -35.72 0.00 -8.45
C PHE A 161 -35.28 -0.76 -7.19
N GLY A 162 -36.25 -1.33 -6.46
CA GLY A 162 -35.99 -2.23 -5.33
C GLY A 162 -35.42 -1.57 -4.06
N ARG A 163 -35.44 -0.24 -3.99
CA ARG A 163 -34.96 0.55 -2.83
C ARG A 163 -36.01 1.50 -2.26
N TYR A 164 -37.29 1.27 -2.58
CA TYR A 164 -38.39 2.15 -2.15
C TYR A 164 -38.55 2.14 -0.62
N GLU A 165 -38.48 0.96 0.01
CA GLU A 165 -38.58 0.81 1.46
C GLU A 165 -37.41 1.47 2.21
N ASP A 166 -36.19 1.24 1.72
CA ASP A 166 -34.98 1.89 2.25
C ASP A 166 -35.10 3.42 2.17
N LYS A 167 -35.62 3.95 1.05
CA LYS A 167 -35.82 5.38 0.84
C LYS A 167 -36.82 5.96 1.84
N GLU A 168 -37.98 5.33 2.00
CA GLU A 168 -39.02 5.81 2.94
C GLU A 168 -38.55 5.73 4.40
N THR A 169 -37.76 4.72 4.76
CA THR A 169 -37.19 4.59 6.11
C THR A 169 -36.23 5.73 6.41
N ILE A 170 -35.33 6.06 5.49
CA ILE A 170 -34.42 7.19 5.65
C ILE A 170 -35.20 8.51 5.68
N MET A 171 -36.20 8.66 4.81
CA MET A 171 -37.05 9.85 4.76
C MET A 171 -37.75 10.10 6.10
N LYS A 172 -38.27 9.03 6.72
CA LYS A 172 -38.89 9.09 8.05
C LYS A 172 -37.90 9.56 9.11
N LEU A 173 -36.68 8.99 9.14
CA LEU A 173 -35.63 9.41 10.07
C LEU A 173 -35.23 10.89 9.90
N VAL A 174 -35.22 11.40 8.66
CA VAL A 174 -34.93 12.81 8.38
C VAL A 174 -36.07 13.74 8.81
N LEU A 175 -37.33 13.32 8.64
CA LEU A 175 -38.52 14.13 8.96
C LEU A 175 -38.91 14.11 10.44
N GLU A 176 -38.61 13.02 11.14
CA GLU A 176 -38.92 12.83 12.57
C GLU A 176 -37.85 13.43 13.49
N ASP A 177 -36.81 14.02 12.93
CA ASP A 177 -35.72 14.64 13.67
C ASP A 177 -36.21 15.95 14.33
N SER A 178 -36.85 15.80 15.49
CA SER A 178 -37.47 16.86 16.29
C SER A 178 -36.49 17.49 17.28
N SER A 179 -35.20 17.59 16.91
CA SER A 179 -34.21 18.23 17.77
C SER A 179 -34.47 19.74 17.80
N ASP A 180 -34.61 20.33 19.00
CA ASP A 180 -34.78 21.77 19.24
C ASP A 180 -33.51 22.60 18.91
N GLY A 181 -32.88 22.33 17.75
CA GLY A 181 -31.90 23.20 17.12
C GLY A 181 -30.44 23.09 17.56
N GLU A 182 -30.09 22.25 18.55
CA GLU A 182 -28.71 22.23 19.10
C GLU A 182 -27.87 20.97 18.81
N GLU A 183 -28.46 19.86 18.30
CA GLU A 183 -27.73 18.60 18.07
C GLU A 183 -27.76 18.17 16.60
N VAL A 184 -26.61 17.72 16.07
CA VAL A 184 -26.48 17.26 14.67
C VAL A 184 -26.82 15.77 14.59
N SER A 185 -27.88 15.43 13.86
CA SER A 185 -28.24 14.04 13.58
C SER A 185 -27.46 13.45 12.41
N VAL A 186 -27.07 12.17 12.54
CA VAL A 186 -26.26 11.45 11.55
C VAL A 186 -26.94 10.14 11.19
N ILE A 187 -27.24 9.95 9.90
CA ILE A 187 -27.84 8.72 9.36
C ILE A 187 -26.80 7.96 8.50
N PRO A 188 -26.17 6.88 9.03
CA PRO A 188 -25.16 6.14 8.28
C PRO A 188 -25.77 5.15 7.28
N ILE A 189 -25.30 5.17 6.03
CA ILE A 189 -25.62 4.17 5.01
C ILE A 189 -24.38 3.31 4.73
N VAL A 190 -24.42 2.04 5.12
CA VAL A 190 -23.26 1.12 5.08
C VAL A 190 -23.51 -0.04 4.13
N GLY A 191 -22.45 -0.53 3.48
CA GLY A 191 -22.51 -1.63 2.52
C GLY A 191 -21.32 -1.66 1.55
N MET A 192 -21.19 -2.76 0.80
CA MET A 192 -20.10 -2.98 -0.15
C MET A 192 -20.02 -1.92 -1.27
N GLY A 193 -18.89 -1.77 -1.96
CA GLY A 193 -18.75 -0.89 -3.13
C GLY A 193 -19.75 -1.23 -4.23
N GLY A 194 -20.23 -0.25 -5.01
CA GLY A 194 -21.13 -0.50 -6.14
C GLY A 194 -22.59 -0.83 -5.82
N VAL A 195 -22.95 -1.09 -4.55
CA VAL A 195 -24.33 -1.49 -4.16
C VAL A 195 -25.40 -0.38 -4.23
N GLY A 196 -25.03 0.82 -4.70
CA GLY A 196 -25.96 1.94 -4.88
C GLY A 196 -26.18 2.85 -3.66
N LYS A 197 -25.31 2.83 -2.64
CA LYS A 197 -25.45 3.69 -1.43
C LYS A 197 -25.56 5.18 -1.75
N THR A 198 -24.64 5.69 -2.58
CA THR A 198 -24.62 7.10 -3.01
C THR A 198 -25.85 7.43 -3.85
N THR A 199 -26.34 6.47 -4.64
CA THR A 199 -27.56 6.60 -5.43
C THR A 199 -28.79 6.72 -4.54
N LEU A 200 -28.90 5.89 -3.50
CA LEU A 200 -29.98 5.96 -2.50
C LEU A 200 -29.96 7.28 -1.73
N ALA A 201 -28.79 7.68 -1.20
CA ALA A 201 -28.64 8.94 -0.47
C ALA A 201 -29.06 10.15 -1.33
N ARG A 202 -28.67 10.16 -2.60
CA ARG A 202 -29.06 11.21 -3.54
C ARG A 202 -30.57 11.21 -3.82
N SER A 203 -31.19 10.05 -3.96
CA SER A 203 -32.64 9.94 -4.18
C SER A 203 -33.47 10.50 -3.03
N VAL A 204 -33.01 10.30 -1.79
CA VAL A 204 -33.62 10.90 -0.60
C VAL A 204 -33.43 12.42 -0.65
N TYR A 205 -32.19 12.89 -0.85
CA TYR A 205 -31.87 14.32 -0.89
C TYR A 205 -32.64 15.11 -1.97
N ASN A 206 -32.80 14.54 -3.16
CA ASN A 206 -33.49 15.19 -4.27
C ASN A 206 -35.02 15.12 -4.16
N ASP A 207 -35.56 14.37 -3.19
CA ASP A 207 -36.99 14.17 -3.03
C ASP A 207 -37.72 15.49 -2.78
N GLY A 208 -38.83 15.71 -3.51
CA GLY A 208 -39.59 16.94 -3.44
C GLY A 208 -40.17 17.24 -2.06
N LYS A 209 -40.34 16.21 -1.21
CA LYS A 209 -40.81 16.37 0.18
C LYS A 209 -39.77 17.04 1.08
N LEU A 210 -38.46 16.89 0.82
CA LEU A 210 -37.40 17.59 1.57
C LEU A 210 -37.17 19.03 1.08
N LYS A 211 -37.51 19.33 -0.18
CA LYS A 211 -37.38 20.69 -0.75
C LYS A 211 -38.42 21.70 -0.22
N GLN A 212 -39.33 21.26 0.64
CA GLN A 212 -40.37 22.08 1.27
C GLN A 212 -40.10 22.38 2.75
N ILE A 213 -38.96 21.92 3.27
CA ILE A 213 -38.41 22.22 4.60
C ILE A 213 -37.29 23.25 4.42
#